data_AF-A0A2N7C813-F1
#
_entry.id   AF-A0A2N7C813-F1
#
_cell.length_a   1.000
_cell.length_b   1.000
_cell.length_c   1.000
_cell.angle_alpha   90.00
_cell.angle_beta   90.00
_cell.angle_gamma   90.00
#
_symmetry.space_group_name_H-M   'P 1'
#
loop_
_entity.id
_entity.type
_entity.pdbx_description
1 polymer ?
#
loop_
_entity_poly.entity_id
_entity_poly.type
_entity_poly.pdbx_seq_one_letter_code
_entity_poly.pdbx_strand_id
1 'polypeptide(L)' 'MLITMSEKDIHRFKVLTDVREKRLRQVDAAIILNLSARHIRRLVNQLVSLGAQSLTHAARGRPSNRRETESAFVD' A
#
# COMPACT_ATOMS: atom_id res chain seq x y z
N MET A 1 -10.66 -20.15 -3.83
CA MET A 1 -10.83 -19.32 -2.61
C MET A 1 -11.28 -17.95 -3.05
N LEU A 2 -12.52 -17.53 -2.73
CA LEU A 2 -12.99 -16.17 -3.01
C LEU A 2 -12.25 -15.24 -2.04
N ILE A 3 -11.51 -14.28 -2.57
CA ILE A 3 -10.76 -13.34 -1.72
C ILE A 3 -11.59 -12.06 -1.61
N THR A 4 -12.18 -11.83 -0.44
CA THR A 4 -12.92 -10.59 -0.15
C THR A 4 -11.93 -9.48 0.17
N MET A 5 -11.96 -8.40 -0.62
CA MET A 5 -11.16 -7.20 -0.35
C MET A 5 -11.96 -6.26 0.55
N SER A 6 -11.31 -5.72 1.59
CA SER A 6 -11.91 -4.63 2.34
C SER A 6 -11.94 -3.35 1.50
N GLU A 7 -12.77 -2.37 1.86
CA GLU A 7 -12.76 -1.05 1.22
C GLU A 7 -11.37 -0.40 1.25
N LYS A 8 -10.62 -0.63 2.34
CA LYS A 8 -9.23 -0.17 2.48
C LYS A 8 -8.30 -0.83 1.47
N ASP A 9 -8.50 -2.10 1.17
CA ASP A 9 -7.70 -2.82 0.17
C ASP A 9 -8.05 -2.38 -1.24
N ILE A 10 -9.34 -2.11 -1.51
CA ILE A 10 -9.81 -1.54 -2.78
C ILE A 10 -9.20 -0.14 -2.99
N HIS A 11 -9.27 0.72 -1.96
CA HIS A 11 -8.69 2.05 -2.01
C HIS A 11 -7.17 2.00 -2.25
N ARG A 12 -6.45 1.15 -1.49
CA ARG A 12 -5.02 0.94 -1.67
C ARG A 12 -4.69 0.41 -3.06
N PHE A 13 -5.46 -0.54 -3.57
CA PHE A 13 -5.28 -1.08 -4.92
C PHE A 13 -5.41 0.00 -5.99
N LYS A 14 -6.41 0.88 -5.89
CA LYS A 14 -6.60 2.01 -6.81
C LYS A 14 -5.40 2.95 -6.79
N VAL A 15 -4.98 3.40 -5.60
CA VAL A 15 -3.85 4.33 -5.46
C VAL A 15 -2.54 3.72 -6.01
N LEU A 16 -2.26 2.45 -5.72
CA LEU A 16 -1.05 1.79 -6.23
C LEU A 16 -1.11 1.54 -7.75
N THR A 17 -2.30 1.32 -8.30
CA THR A 17 -2.52 1.21 -9.74
C THR A 17 -2.24 2.53 -10.44
N ASP A 18 -2.70 3.65 -9.86
CA ASP A 18 -2.42 4.99 -10.39
C ASP A 18 -0.91 5.30 -10.38
N VAL A 19 -0.18 4.86 -9.35
CA VAL A 19 1.29 4.98 -9.30
C VAL A 19 1.97 4.12 -10.37
N ARG A 20 1.57 2.86 -10.51
CA ARG A 20 2.10 1.93 -11.53
C ARG A 20 1.94 2.51 -12.93
N GLU A 21 0.78 3.11 -13.20
CA GLU A 21 0.43 3.72 -14.49
C GLU A 21 1.00 5.13 -14.66
N LYS A 22 1.84 5.59 -13.73
CA LYS A 22 2.48 6.90 -13.73
C LYS A 22 1.48 8.07 -13.73
N ARG A 23 0.23 7.82 -13.32
CA ARG A 23 -0.82 8.82 -13.13
C ARG A 23 -0.72 9.52 -11.78
N LEU A 24 -0.01 8.92 -10.82
CA LEU A 24 0.22 9.44 -9.48
C LEU A 24 1.70 9.26 -9.07
N ARG A 25 2.32 10.27 -8.45
CA ARG A 25 3.71 10.13 -7.97
C ARG A 25 3.75 9.30 -6.69
N GLN A 26 4.86 8.58 -6.48
CA GLN A 26 5.04 7.75 -5.28
C GLN A 26 4.98 8.55 -3.97
N VAL A 27 5.43 9.81 -4.00
CA VAL A 27 5.39 10.71 -2.84
C VAL A 27 3.97 11.16 -2.51
N ASP A 28 3.13 11.38 -3.52
CA ASP A 28 1.73 11.75 -3.30
C ASP A 28 0.94 10.53 -2.78
N ALA A 29 1.20 9.35 -3.33
CA ALA A 29 0.61 8.10 -2.85
C ALA A 29 1.02 7.75 -1.41
N ALA A 30 2.24 8.10 -1.01
CA ALA A 30 2.73 7.95 0.36
C ALA A 30 1.89 8.77 1.34
N ILE A 31 1.53 10.00 0.98
CA ILE A 31 0.65 10.87 1.76
C ILE A 31 -0.76 10.26 1.81
N ILE A 32 -1.34 9.92 0.66
CA ILE A 32 -2.72 9.37 0.55
C ILE A 32 -2.89 8.10 1.39
N LEU A 33 -1.92 7.19 1.35
CA LEU A 33 -2.00 5.91 2.06
C LEU A 33 -1.44 5.98 3.48
N ASN A 34 -0.90 7.13 3.91
CA ASN A 34 -0.16 7.29 5.15
C ASN A 34 0.95 6.23 5.32
N LEU A 35 1.80 6.09 4.29
CA LEU A 35 2.90 5.14 4.23
C LEU A 35 4.18 5.82 3.75
N SER A 36 5.35 5.29 4.12
CA SER A 36 6.61 5.78 3.53
C SER A 36 6.69 5.51 2.02
N ALA A 37 7.36 6.38 1.26
CA ALA A 37 7.62 6.18 -0.16
C ALA A 37 8.33 4.85 -0.48
N ARG A 38 9.16 4.33 0.43
CA ARG A 38 9.77 2.99 0.31
C ARG A 38 8.72 1.88 0.37
N HIS A 39 7.73 2.02 1.24
CA HIS A 39 6.63 1.07 1.35
C HIS A 39 5.76 1.13 0.09
N ILE A 40 5.48 2.33 -0.44
CA ILE A 40 4.81 2.48 -1.74
C ILE A 40 5.58 1.74 -2.85
N ARG A 41 6.89 1.95 -2.99
CA ARG A 41 7.73 1.22 -3.96
C ARG A 41 7.59 -0.29 -3.82
N ARG A 42 7.70 -0.80 -2.59
CA ARG A 42 7.56 -2.23 -2.31
C ARG A 42 6.19 -2.75 -2.75
N LEU A 43 5.12 -2.06 -2.41
CA LEU A 43 3.75 -2.45 -2.77
C LEU A 43 3.51 -2.41 -4.28
N VAL A 44 4.02 -1.40 -4.98
CA VAL A 44 3.96 -1.33 -6.45
C VAL A 44 4.71 -2.50 -7.08
N ASN A 45 5.92 -2.83 -6.61
CA ASN A 45 6.67 -3.98 -7.11
C ASN A 45 5.92 -5.30 -6.89
N GLN A 46 5.31 -5.46 -5.71
CA GLN A 46 4.49 -6.64 -5.41
C GLN A 46 3.25 -6.72 -6.33
N LEU A 47 2.58 -5.58 -6.58
CA LEU A 47 1.46 -5.48 -7.51
C LEU A 47 1.84 -5.85 -8.94
N VAL A 48 3.03 -5.44 -9.41
CA VAL A 48 3.54 -5.82 -10.73
C VAL A 48 3.82 -7.32 -10.80
N SER A 49 4.40 -7.92 -9.75
CA SER A 49 4.78 -9.34 -9.75
C SER A 49 3.61 -10.32 -9.52
N LEU A 50 2.62 -9.95 -8.70
CA LEU A 50 1.60 -10.88 -8.19
C LEU A 50 0.16 -10.38 -8.45
N GLY A 51 -0.01 -9.22 -9.08
CA GLY A 51 -1.31 -8.61 -9.31
C GLY A 51 -2.05 -8.24 -8.01
N ALA A 52 -3.38 -8.16 -8.09
CA ALA A 52 -4.25 -7.78 -6.98
C ALA A 52 -4.10 -8.70 -5.74
N GLN A 53 -3.67 -9.95 -5.95
CA GLN A 53 -3.44 -10.93 -4.88
C GLN A 53 -2.34 -10.50 -3.90
N SER A 54 -1.43 -9.60 -4.33
CA SER A 54 -0.41 -9.04 -3.42
C SER A 54 -0.98 -8.20 -2.28
N LEU A 55 -2.17 -7.62 -2.47
CA LEU A 55 -2.78 -6.68 -1.53
C LEU A 55 -3.83 -7.33 -0.64
N THR A 56 -4.34 -8.50 -1.04
CA THR A 56 -5.37 -9.22 -0.31
C THR A 56 -4.85 -9.95 0.94
N HIS A 57 -3.52 -10.03 1.11
CA HIS A 57 -2.88 -10.88 2.12
C HIS A 57 -1.91 -10.18 3.07
N ALA A 58 -1.70 -8.86 2.96
CA ALA A 58 -0.77 -8.15 3.84
C ALA A 58 -1.20 -8.10 5.32
N ALA A 59 -2.41 -8.58 5.65
CA ALA A 59 -2.95 -8.63 7.01
C ALA A 59 -3.25 -10.05 7.57
N ARG A 60 -3.09 -11.14 6.78
CA ARG A 60 -3.22 -12.50 7.34
C ARG A 60 -1.88 -12.98 7.91
N GLY A 61 -1.56 -12.48 9.11
CA GLY A 61 -0.61 -13.14 10.02
C GLY A 61 0.85 -12.69 10.01
N ARG A 62 1.25 -11.66 9.23
CA ARG A 62 2.60 -11.09 9.35
C ARG A 62 2.56 -9.61 9.74
N PRO A 63 3.01 -9.23 10.95
CA PRO A 63 3.30 -7.84 11.24
C PRO A 63 4.37 -7.34 10.26
N SER A 64 4.23 -6.10 9.80
CA SER A 64 5.36 -5.34 9.27
C SER A 64 6.51 -5.42 10.28
N ASN A 65 7.75 -5.64 9.85
CA ASN A 65 8.94 -5.54 10.71
C ASN A 65 9.14 -4.14 11.33
N ARG A 66 8.23 -3.20 11.07
CA ARG A 66 8.18 -1.88 11.69
C ARG A 66 6.90 -1.76 12.52
N ARG A 67 6.93 -2.34 13.72
CA ARG A 67 6.31 -1.70 14.89
C ARG A 67 7.26 -0.57 15.32
N GLU A 68 6.68 0.48 15.91
CA GLU A 68 7.30 1.75 16.35
C GLU A 68 7.64 2.72 15.18
N THR A 69 7.22 3.99 15.13
CA THR A 69 7.00 4.97 16.20
C THR A 69 6.01 6.05 15.72
N GLU A 70 5.06 6.37 16.60
CA GLU A 70 4.38 7.65 16.72
C GLU A 70 5.29 8.85 16.41
N SER A 71 4.92 9.71 15.46
CA SER A 71 5.50 11.04 15.36
C SER A 71 4.37 11.98 14.98
N ALA A 72 4.08 12.86 15.92
CA ALA A 72 3.21 14.01 15.80
C ALA A 72 3.36 14.69 14.43
N PHE A 73 2.23 14.95 13.78
CA PHE A 73 2.11 16.14 12.98
C PHE A 73 1.90 17.28 13.97
N VAL A 74 2.99 17.96 14.31
CA VAL A 74 2.96 19.35 14.78
C VAL A 74 2.99 20.19 13.51
N ASP A 75 1.89 20.87 13.25
CA ASP A 75 1.80 22.32 13.06
C ASP A 75 0.31 22.72 13.09
#